data_AF-A0A9E4IQ56-F1
#
_entry.id   AF-A0A9E4IQ56-F1
#
_cell.length_a   1.000
_cell.length_b   1.000
_cell.length_c   1.000
_cell.angle_alpha   90.00
_cell.angle_beta   90.00
_cell.angle_gamma   90.00
#
_symmetry.space_group_name_H-M   'P 1'
#
loop_
_entity.id
_entity.type
_entity.pdbx_description
1 polymer ?
#
loop_
_entity_poly.entity_id
_entity_poly.type
_entity_poly.pdbx_seq_one_letter_code
_entity_poly.pdbx_strand_id
1 'polypeptide(L)'
;MIGRIRSGTTFERLRRDGRVVRHGLLEVRYLLDGGGGPPRVAFAVSRGTGSAVVRNRLRRRLRAVMRELSDPARRPTFPSGDYLIRARRNAGAAEFARLHQDAARLLARIVERVERS
;
A
#
# COMPACT_ATOMS: atom_id res chain seq x y z
N MET A 1 1.40 8.99 10.24
CA MET A 1 -0.02 8.58 10.46
C MET A 1 -0.63 8.23 9.10
N ILE A 2 -1.44 7.16 8.97
CA ILE A 2 -2.14 6.81 7.71
C ILE A 2 -3.64 7.09 7.79
N GLY A 3 -4.19 7.70 6.74
CA GLY A 3 -5.62 7.84 6.52
C GLY A 3 -6.26 6.60 5.89
N ARG A 4 -7.59 6.58 5.78
CA ARG A 4 -8.36 5.50 5.16
C ARG A 4 -9.16 6.03 3.97
N ILE A 5 -9.13 5.33 2.85
CA ILE A 5 -10.01 5.59 1.72
C ILE A 5 -11.42 5.07 2.06
N ARG A 6 -12.41 5.96 2.05
CA ARG A 6 -13.82 5.65 2.40
C ARG A 6 -14.79 5.76 1.21
N SER A 7 -14.45 6.53 0.17
CA SER A 7 -15.36 6.80 -0.94
C SER A 7 -15.16 5.85 -2.12
N GLY A 8 -16.27 5.39 -2.71
CA GLY A 8 -16.29 4.66 -3.98
C GLY A 8 -15.68 5.46 -5.13
N THR A 9 -15.91 6.78 -5.16
CA THR A 9 -15.34 7.67 -6.20
C THR A 9 -13.81 7.69 -6.16
N THR A 10 -13.19 7.61 -4.98
CA THR A 10 -11.74 7.51 -4.85
C THR A 10 -11.21 6.19 -5.42
N PHE A 11 -11.92 5.08 -5.20
CA PHE A 11 -11.55 3.80 -5.80
C PHE A 11 -11.64 3.82 -7.32
N GLU A 12 -12.66 4.48 -7.89
CA GLU A 12 -12.78 4.61 -9.34
C GLU A 12 -11.69 5.51 -9.94
N ARG A 13 -11.38 6.64 -9.30
CA ARG A 13 -10.23 7.48 -9.71
C ARG A 13 -8.91 6.71 -9.65
N LEU A 14 -8.69 5.91 -8.61
CA LEU A 14 -7.51 5.04 -8.54
C LEU A 14 -7.49 4.03 -9.70
N ARG A 15 -8.63 3.43 -10.05
CA ARG A 15 -8.74 2.47 -11.16
C ARG A 15 -8.49 3.12 -12.53
N ARG A 16 -8.98 4.33 -12.73
CA ARG A 16 -8.88 5.05 -14.00
C ARG A 16 -7.52 5.71 -14.19
N ASP A 17 -7.07 6.50 -13.21
CA ASP A 17 -5.94 7.42 -13.34
C ASP A 17 -4.72 7.00 -12.50
N GLY A 18 -4.88 5.98 -11.64
CA GLY A 18 -3.82 5.55 -10.72
C GLY A 18 -2.65 4.85 -11.41
N ARG A 19 -1.43 5.22 -11.02
CA ARG A 19 -0.18 4.57 -11.44
C ARG A 19 0.02 3.28 -10.66
N VAL A 20 0.71 2.30 -11.25
CA VAL A 20 0.92 0.98 -10.63
C VAL A 20 2.41 0.68 -10.47
N VAL A 21 2.78 0.23 -9.27
CA VAL A 21 4.11 -0.32 -8.96
C VAL A 21 3.94 -1.70 -8.35
N ARG A 22 4.81 -2.63 -8.74
CA ARG A 22 4.79 -4.03 -8.32
C ARG A 22 6.13 -4.42 -7.73
N HIS A 23 6.11 -5.15 -6.62
CA HIS A 23 7.30 -5.74 -6.04
C HIS A 23 6.95 -6.93 -5.15
N GLY A 24 7.65 -8.05 -5.33
CA GLY A 24 7.45 -9.27 -4.55
C GLY A 24 5.98 -9.71 -4.50
N LEU A 25 5.44 -9.81 -3.30
CA LEU A 25 4.08 -10.27 -3.01
C LEU A 25 3.02 -9.17 -3.13
N LEU A 26 3.42 -7.94 -3.44
CA LEU A 26 2.57 -6.75 -3.36
C LEU A 26 2.50 -6.01 -4.70
N GLU A 27 1.34 -5.41 -4.93
CA GLU A 27 1.09 -4.41 -5.96
C GLU A 27 0.48 -3.20 -5.26
N VAL A 28 0.93 -2.00 -5.62
CA VAL A 28 0.29 -0.76 -5.18
C VAL A 28 -0.14 0.01 -6.40
N ARG A 29 -1.41 0.39 -6.39
CA ARG A 29 -1.99 1.37 -7.29
C ARG A 29 -2.15 2.66 -6.51
N TYR A 30 -1.61 3.76 -7.02
CA TYR A 30 -1.59 5.02 -6.30
C TYR A 30 -1.93 6.20 -7.18
N LEU A 31 -2.49 7.23 -6.55
CA LEU A 31 -2.75 8.53 -7.15
C LEU A 31 -2.28 9.59 -6.15
N LEU A 32 -1.27 10.35 -6.54
CA LEU A 32 -0.76 11.45 -5.72
C LEU A 32 -1.76 12.60 -5.77
N ASP A 33 -1.98 13.26 -4.63
CA ASP A 33 -2.86 14.43 -4.54
C ASP A 33 -2.09 15.75 -4.43
N GLY A 34 -0.76 15.69 -4.43
CA GLY A 34 0.11 16.87 -4.32
C GLY A 34 -0.03 17.66 -3.00
N GLY A 35 -0.80 17.14 -2.03
CA GLY A 35 -1.14 17.84 -0.80
C GLY A 35 -0.20 17.57 0.38
N GLY A 36 -0.36 18.31 1.48
CA GLY A 36 0.39 18.09 2.74
C GLY A 36 -0.23 17.06 3.69
N GLY A 37 -1.28 16.35 3.26
CA GLY A 37 -2.04 15.44 4.12
C GLY A 37 -1.42 14.05 4.29
N PRO A 38 -1.83 13.27 5.32
CA PRO A 38 -1.33 11.92 5.50
C PRO A 38 -1.75 10.99 4.33
N PRO A 39 -0.91 10.03 3.94
CA PRO A 39 -1.25 9.06 2.90
C PRO A 39 -2.48 8.24 3.29
N ARG A 40 -3.42 8.07 2.36
CA ARG A 40 -4.68 7.33 2.55
C ARG A 40 -4.56 5.94 1.94
N VAL A 41 -4.71 4.91 2.77
CA VAL A 41 -4.42 3.52 2.36
C VAL A 41 -5.65 2.63 2.42
N ALA A 42 -5.86 1.85 1.36
CA ALA A 42 -6.82 0.74 1.29
C ALA A 42 -6.10 -0.58 0.99
N PHE A 43 -6.69 -1.69 1.44
CA PHE A 43 -6.12 -3.03 1.29
C PHE A 43 -7.09 -3.95 0.54
N ALA A 44 -6.68 -4.40 -0.65
CA ALA A 44 -7.35 -5.43 -1.43
C ALA A 44 -6.66 -6.78 -1.24
N VAL A 45 -7.25 -7.65 -0.43
CA VAL A 45 -6.77 -9.03 -0.22
C VAL A 45 -7.73 -9.99 -0.89
N SER A 46 -7.25 -10.72 -1.90
CA SER A 46 -8.07 -11.64 -2.70
C SER A 46 -8.57 -12.82 -1.87
N ARG A 47 -9.76 -13.35 -2.19
CA ARG A 47 -10.29 -14.61 -1.62
C ARG A 47 -9.33 -15.78 -1.83
N GLY A 48 -8.58 -15.79 -2.94
CA GLY A 48 -7.58 -16.82 -3.24
C GLY A 48 -6.30 -16.78 -2.39
N THR A 49 -6.25 -15.93 -1.35
CA THR A 49 -5.08 -15.79 -0.44
C THR A 49 -5.19 -16.71 0.79
N GLY A 50 -6.33 -17.37 0.98
CA GLY A 50 -6.61 -18.26 2.10
C GLY A 50 -7.90 -17.92 2.84
N SER A 51 -8.08 -18.54 4.00
CA SER A 51 -9.28 -18.38 4.84
C SER A 51 -9.52 -16.93 5.26
N ALA A 52 -10.73 -16.61 5.74
CA ALA A 52 -11.04 -15.28 6.27
C ALA A 52 -10.05 -14.83 7.36
N VAL A 53 -9.61 -15.77 8.22
CA VAL A 53 -8.62 -15.50 9.26
C VAL A 53 -7.26 -15.14 8.68
N VAL A 54 -6.78 -15.89 7.67
CA VAL A 54 -5.51 -15.60 6.97
C VAL A 54 -5.56 -14.22 6.31
N ARG A 55 -6.66 -13.90 5.61
CA ARG A 55 -6.85 -12.62 4.94
C ARG A 55 -6.91 -11.45 5.94
N ASN A 56 -7.60 -11.62 7.07
CA ASN A 56 -7.67 -10.61 8.12
C ASN A 56 -6.32 -10.38 8.80
N ARG A 57 -5.58 -11.46 9.08
CA ARG A 57 -4.21 -11.38 9.60
C ARG A 57 -3.29 -10.63 8.64
N LEU A 58 -3.34 -10.96 7.35
CA LEU A 58 -2.56 -10.26 6.32
C LEU A 58 -2.92 -8.78 6.24
N ARG A 59 -4.21 -8.43 6.25
CA ARG A 59 -4.67 -7.03 6.26
C ARG A 59 -4.16 -6.27 7.49
N ARG A 60 -4.19 -6.88 8.67
CA ARG A 60 -3.66 -6.29 9.91
C ARG A 60 -2.15 -6.08 9.82
N ARG A 61 -1.39 -7.08 9.36
CA ARG A 61 0.06 -7.00 9.16
C ARG A 61 0.45 -5.88 8.19
N LEU A 62 -0.19 -5.84 7.02
CA LEU A 62 0.06 -4.79 6.03
C LEU A 62 -0.28 -3.41 6.58
N ARG A 63 -1.37 -3.26 7.35
CA ARG A 63 -1.71 -1.99 8.00
C ARG A 63 -0.63 -1.54 9.00
N ALA A 64 -0.08 -2.47 9.78
CA ALA A 64 1.00 -2.14 10.72
C ALA A 64 2.24 -1.64 9.99
N VAL A 65 2.68 -2.36 8.95
CA VAL A 65 3.82 -1.97 8.11
C VAL A 65 3.60 -0.58 7.48
N MET A 66 2.46 -0.33 6.84
CA MET A 66 2.21 0.98 6.22
C MET A 66 2.12 2.11 7.24
N ARG A 67 1.66 1.83 8.46
CA ARG A 67 1.65 2.82 9.54
C ARG A 67 3.07 3.18 9.96
N GLU A 68 3.93 2.18 10.15
CA GLU A 68 5.36 2.36 10.43
C GLU A 68 6.05 3.16 9.33
N LEU A 69 5.83 2.81 8.06
CA LEU A 69 6.40 3.53 6.92
C LEU A 69 5.82 4.95 6.72
N SER A 70 4.69 5.28 7.34
CA SER A 70 4.09 6.62 7.30
C SER A 70 4.62 7.57 8.37
N ASP A 71 5.61 7.13 9.14
CA ASP A 71 6.29 7.98 10.12
C ASP A 71 7.09 9.06 9.38
N PRO A 72 6.80 10.37 9.60
CA PRO A 72 7.55 11.45 8.98
C PRO A 72 9.04 11.43 9.30
N ALA A 73 9.45 10.83 10.43
CA ALA A 73 10.85 10.71 10.81
C ALA A 73 11.60 9.65 9.97
N ARG A 74 10.89 8.82 9.20
CA ARG A 74 11.50 7.78 8.37
C ARG A 74 11.71 8.26 6.93
N ARG A 75 12.81 7.80 6.35
CA ARG A 75 13.15 8.02 4.93
C ARG A 75 13.11 6.68 4.19
N PRO A 76 12.59 6.65 2.94
CA PRO A 76 12.01 7.79 2.23
C PRO A 76 10.62 8.18 2.77
N THR A 77 10.28 9.46 2.67
CA THR A 77 9.00 9.99 3.16
C THR A 77 7.85 9.46 2.31
N PHE A 78 6.80 8.93 2.94
CA PHE A 78 5.64 8.40 2.23
C PHE A 78 4.82 9.56 1.62
N PRO A 79 4.76 9.71 0.28
CA PRO A 79 4.10 10.86 -0.32
C PRO A 79 2.60 10.86 -0.03
N SER A 80 2.00 12.04 0.05
CA SER A 80 0.56 12.18 0.17
C SER A 80 -0.16 11.60 -1.06
N GLY A 81 -1.39 11.13 -0.84
CA GLY A 81 -2.21 10.57 -1.91
C GLY A 81 -3.03 9.37 -1.48
N ASP A 82 -3.68 8.78 -2.45
CA ASP A 82 -4.50 7.58 -2.30
C ASP A 82 -3.73 6.35 -2.77
N TYR A 83 -3.72 5.30 -1.95
CA TYR A 83 -2.97 4.07 -2.18
C TYR A 83 -3.86 2.85 -1.99
N LEU A 84 -3.99 2.04 -3.03
CA LEU A 84 -4.62 0.72 -2.99
C LEU A 84 -3.55 -0.36 -3.03
N ILE A 85 -3.37 -1.04 -1.91
CA ILE A 85 -2.41 -2.13 -1.75
C ILE A 85 -3.11 -3.45 -2.01
N ARG A 86 -2.65 -4.17 -3.03
CA ARG A 86 -3.13 -5.49 -3.40
C ARG A 86 -2.10 -6.53 -3.02
N ALA A 87 -2.53 -7.52 -2.23
CA ALA A 87 -1.72 -8.68 -1.92
C ALA A 87 -1.96 -9.81 -2.95
N ARG A 88 -0.87 -10.42 -3.44
CA ARG A 88 -0.92 -11.59 -4.32
C ARG A 88 -1.40 -12.84 -3.56
N ARG A 89 -1.86 -13.86 -4.29
CA ARG A 89 -2.46 -15.08 -3.70
C ARG A 89 -1.53 -15.80 -2.72
N ASN A 90 -0.23 -15.81 -2.98
CA ASN A 90 0.78 -16.43 -2.12
C ASN A 90 1.16 -15.60 -0.87
N ALA A 91 0.64 -14.37 -0.72
CA ALA A 91 0.98 -13.51 0.42
C ALA A 91 0.40 -13.98 1.76
N GLY A 92 -0.57 -14.92 1.76
CA GLY A 92 -1.23 -15.40 2.98
C GLY A 92 -0.31 -16.21 3.91
N ALA A 93 0.66 -16.90 3.34
CA ALA A 93 1.66 -17.71 4.05
C ALA A 93 2.97 -16.95 4.33
N ALA A 94 3.11 -15.73 3.81
CA ALA A 94 4.33 -14.97 3.95
C ALA A 94 4.60 -14.53 5.39
N GLU A 95 5.88 -14.56 5.75
CA GLU A 95 6.37 -14.01 7.01
C GLU A 95 6.19 -12.49 7.06
N PHE A 96 6.05 -11.96 8.28
CA PHE A 96 5.89 -10.53 8.47
C PHE A 96 7.10 -9.74 7.95
N ALA A 97 8.31 -10.22 8.23
CA ALA A 97 9.55 -9.60 7.76
C ALA A 97 9.58 -9.47 6.23
N ARG A 98 9.14 -10.51 5.51
CA ARG A 98 9.08 -10.48 4.04
C ARG A 98 8.06 -9.45 3.53
N LEU A 99 6.88 -9.37 4.14
CA LEU A 99 5.87 -8.38 3.78
C LEU A 99 6.36 -6.94 4.03
N HIS A 100 7.12 -6.75 5.11
CA HIS A 100 7.73 -5.47 5.45
C HIS A 100 8.77 -5.05 4.42
N GLN A 101 9.73 -5.94 4.11
CA GLN A 101 10.74 -5.71 3.08
C GLN A 101 10.12 -5.40 1.72
N ASP A 102 9.13 -6.20 1.31
CA ASP A 102 8.45 -5.99 0.03
C ASP A 102 7.75 -4.63 -0.02
N ALA A 103 7.08 -4.22 1.08
CA ALA A 103 6.40 -2.93 1.17
C ALA A 103 7.37 -1.75 1.19
N ALA A 104 8.47 -1.84 1.95
CA ALA A 104 9.50 -0.81 2.02
C ALA A 104 10.15 -0.59 0.64
N ARG A 105 10.48 -1.66 -0.08
CA ARG A 105 11.04 -1.55 -1.43
C ARG A 105 10.04 -0.99 -2.43
N LEU A 106 8.76 -1.30 -2.27
CA LEU A 106 7.71 -0.74 -3.10
C LEU A 106 7.56 0.77 -2.86
N LEU A 107 7.60 1.21 -1.60
CA LEU A 107 7.57 2.62 -1.25
C LEU A 107 8.77 3.38 -1.83
N ALA A 108 9.98 2.84 -1.70
CA ALA A 108 11.18 3.43 -2.29
C ALA A 108 11.02 3.64 -3.81
N ARG A 109 10.51 2.63 -4.53
CA ARG A 109 10.23 2.74 -5.98
C ARG A 109 9.17 3.79 -6.32
N ILE A 110 8.16 3.97 -5.47
CA ILE A 110 7.16 5.03 -5.67
C ILE A 110 7.85 6.39 -5.54
N VAL A 111 8.61 6.60 -4.46
CA VAL A 111 9.31 7.86 -4.18
C VAL A 111 10.29 8.20 -5.30
N GLU A 112 11.14 7.25 -5.70
CA GLU A 112 12.05 7.41 -6.84
C GLU A 112 11.34 7.76 -8.15
N ARG A 113 10.06 7.36 -8.31
CA ARG A 113 9.26 7.68 -9.49
C ARG A 113 8.54 9.02 -9.37
N VAL A 114 8.24 9.46 -8.15
CA VAL A 114 7.73 10.80 -7.87
C VAL A 114 8.82 11.83 -8.13
N GLU A 115 10.05 11.59 -7.66
CA GLU A 115 11.19 12.48 -7.85
C GLU A 115 11.63 12.61 -9.32
N ARG A 116 11.27 11.64 -10.16
CA ARG A 116 11.58 11.61 -11.60
C ARG A 116 10.43 12.11 -12.51
N SER A 117 9.27 12.42 -11.95
CA SER A 117 8.07 12.88 -12.69
C SER A 117 7.85 14.37 -12.46
#